data_AF-A0A098C1B0-F1
#
_entry.id   AF-A0A098C1B0-F1
#
_cell.length_a   1.000
_cell.length_b   1.000
_cell.length_c   1.000
_cell.angle_alpha   90.00
_cell.angle_beta   90.00
_cell.angle_gamma   90.00
#
_symmetry.space_group_name_H-M   'P 1'
#
loop_
_entity.id
_entity.type
_entity.pdbx_description
1 polymer ?
#
loop_
_entity_poly.entity_id
_entity_poly.type
_entity_poly.pdbx_seq_one_letter_code
_entity_poly.pdbx_strand_id
1 'polypeptide(L)'
;MGKVSENKFVGQPILRQIVNILPREKFDELVIRLGSDKYYKAFFSWDQLIVMLFGIFSRCDSMGEVCDGMRALGGKLNYLGMESSPAKSTAGDALRDRDEELFRLFYFALIAHFSPLLSVSI
;
A
#
# COMPACT_ATOMS: atom_id res chain seq x y z
N MET A 1 -2.26 26.35 29.67
CA MET A 1 -1.34 25.25 29.32
C MET A 1 -2.16 24.10 28.74
N GLY A 2 -2.35 24.06 27.42
CA GLY A 2 -3.09 22.97 26.76
C GLY A 2 -2.21 21.73 26.66
N LYS A 3 -2.73 20.56 27.05
CA LYS A 3 -2.04 19.27 26.97
C LYS A 3 -1.46 19.07 25.56
N VAL A 4 -0.14 18.88 25.47
CA VAL A 4 0.50 18.33 24.28
C VAL A 4 -0.13 16.96 24.05
N SER A 5 -0.88 16.83 22.96
CA SER A 5 -1.45 15.56 22.53
C SER A 5 -0.34 14.51 22.44
N GLU A 6 -0.47 13.42 23.19
CA GLU A 6 0.46 12.28 23.09
C GLU A 6 0.64 11.91 21.62
N ASN A 7 1.89 11.91 21.18
CA ASN A 7 2.25 11.72 19.79
C ASN A 7 2.01 10.24 19.44
N LYS A 8 0.82 9.90 18.94
CA LYS A 8 0.37 8.50 18.65
C LYS A 8 1.18 7.78 17.56
N PHE A 9 2.26 8.40 17.06
CA PHE A 9 3.11 7.91 15.98
C PHE A 9 4.49 7.43 16.44
N VAL A 10 4.83 7.54 17.73
CA VAL A 10 6.13 7.08 18.24
C VAL A 10 6.27 5.57 17.98
N GLY A 11 7.24 5.20 17.14
CA GLY A 11 7.54 3.82 16.77
C GLY A 11 6.86 3.29 15.50
N GLN A 12 5.94 4.04 14.90
CA GLN A 12 5.29 3.61 13.64
C GLN A 12 6.12 4.00 12.42
N PRO A 13 6.37 3.06 11.47
CA PRO A 13 7.04 3.39 10.22
C PRO A 13 6.31 4.51 9.46
N ILE A 14 7.06 5.42 8.82
CA ILE A 14 6.49 6.49 7.96
C ILE A 14 5.56 5.90 6.91
N LEU A 15 5.90 4.73 6.35
CA LEU A 15 5.06 4.02 5.40
C LEU A 15 3.65 3.73 5.94
N ARG A 16 3.50 3.36 7.23
CA ARG A 16 2.17 3.17 7.84
C ARG A 16 1.36 4.47 7.83
N GLN A 17 2.01 5.60 8.11
CA GLN A 17 1.33 6.90 8.12
C GLN A 17 0.84 7.26 6.71
N ILE A 18 1.64 7.00 5.68
CA ILE A 18 1.26 7.18 4.28
C ILE A 18 0.07 6.27 3.94
N VAL A 19 0.13 4.98 4.28
CA VAL A 19 -0.96 4.02 4.02
C VAL A 19 -2.26 4.45 4.71
N ASN A 20 -2.20 4.98 5.93
CA ASN A 20 -3.38 5.47 6.66
C ASN A 20 -4.07 6.68 6.00
N ILE A 21 -3.37 7.42 5.15
CA ILE A 21 -3.92 8.58 4.43
C ILE A 21 -4.68 8.13 3.17
N LEU A 22 -4.39 6.93 2.66
CA LEU A 22 -5.05 6.42 1.46
C LEU A 22 -6.52 6.06 1.77
N PRO A 23 -7.49 6.49 0.94
CA PRO A 23 -8.90 6.21 1.13
C PRO A 23 -9.22 4.74 0.84
N ARG A 24 -9.11 3.88 1.87
CA ARG A 24 -9.28 2.43 1.77
C ARG A 24 -10.63 2.02 1.18
N GLU A 25 -11.70 2.70 1.60
CA GLU A 25 -13.07 2.42 1.11
C GLU A 25 -13.17 2.56 -0.42
N LYS A 26 -12.58 3.62 -1.00
CA LYS A 26 -12.55 3.81 -2.46
C LYS A 26 -11.76 2.70 -3.17
N PHE A 27 -10.71 2.18 -2.54
CA PHE A 27 -9.95 1.07 -3.10
C PHE A 27 -10.80 -0.20 -3.10
N ASP A 28 -11.45 -0.52 -1.99
CA ASP A 28 -12.26 -1.72 -1.83
C ASP A 28 -13.47 -1.71 -2.81
N GLU A 29 -14.09 -0.55 -3.05
CA GLU A 29 -15.11 -0.39 -4.10
C GLU A 29 -14.60 -0.77 -5.49
N LEU A 30 -13.38 -0.35 -5.84
CA LEU A 30 -12.76 -0.69 -7.13
C LEU A 30 -12.43 -2.19 -7.21
N VAL A 31 -11.92 -2.79 -6.12
CA VAL A 31 -11.64 -4.23 -6.02
C VAL A 31 -12.92 -5.04 -6.27
N ILE A 32 -14.02 -4.68 -5.63
CA ILE A 32 -15.31 -5.34 -5.82
C ILE A 32 -15.80 -5.18 -7.26
N ARG A 33 -15.74 -3.97 -7.80
CA ARG A 33 -16.22 -3.67 -9.16
C ARG A 33 -15.45 -4.41 -10.24
N LEU A 34 -14.13 -4.50 -10.11
CA LEU A 34 -13.26 -5.15 -11.08
C LEU A 34 -13.08 -6.66 -10.82
N GLY A 35 -13.46 -7.14 -9.63
CA GLY A 35 -13.23 -8.53 -9.22
C GLY A 35 -11.74 -8.90 -9.15
N SER A 36 -10.86 -7.92 -8.86
CA SER A 36 -9.40 -8.08 -8.96
C SER A 36 -8.83 -9.14 -8.02
N ASP A 37 -9.55 -9.45 -6.93
CA ASP A 37 -9.16 -10.41 -5.91
C ASP A 37 -9.84 -11.77 -6.05
N LYS A 38 -10.68 -11.98 -7.07
CA LYS A 38 -11.51 -13.20 -7.23
C LYS A 38 -10.72 -14.51 -7.19
N TYR A 39 -9.49 -14.53 -7.69
CA TYR A 39 -8.64 -15.72 -7.77
C TYR A 39 -7.52 -15.76 -6.72
N TYR A 40 -7.38 -14.71 -5.91
CA TYR A 40 -6.31 -14.58 -4.93
C TYR A 40 -6.78 -15.06 -3.55
N LYS A 41 -5.94 -15.83 -2.85
CA LYS A 41 -6.27 -16.45 -1.55
C LYS A 41 -5.55 -15.86 -0.34
N ALA A 42 -4.44 -15.16 -0.58
CA ALA A 42 -3.55 -14.70 0.50
C ALA A 42 -2.81 -13.40 0.18
N PHE A 43 -2.60 -13.08 -1.10
CA PHE A 43 -1.93 -11.85 -1.52
C PHE A 43 -2.90 -11.00 -2.33
N PHE A 44 -3.66 -10.15 -1.63
CA PHE A 44 -4.75 -9.37 -2.22
C PHE A 44 -4.23 -8.10 -2.89
N SER A 45 -5.14 -7.39 -3.57
CA SER A 45 -4.85 -6.16 -4.29
C SER A 45 -4.28 -5.07 -3.40
N TRP A 46 -4.79 -4.97 -2.17
CA TRP A 46 -4.28 -4.02 -1.19
C TRP A 46 -2.85 -4.36 -0.73
N ASP A 47 -2.55 -5.64 -0.54
CA ASP A 47 -1.20 -6.07 -0.17
C ASP A 47 -0.19 -5.73 -1.26
N GLN A 48 -0.55 -5.95 -2.54
CA GLN A 48 0.30 -5.56 -3.65
C GLN A 48 0.50 -4.04 -3.71
N LEU A 49 -0.53 -3.23 -3.44
CA LEU A 49 -0.36 -1.78 -3.36
C LEU A 49 0.70 -1.40 -2.31
N ILE A 50 0.62 -1.96 -1.11
CA ILE A 50 1.56 -1.69 -0.01
C ILE A 50 2.98 -2.14 -0.39
N VAL A 51 3.12 -3.34 -0.94
CA VAL A 51 4.42 -3.90 -1.38
C VAL A 51 5.06 -3.01 -2.45
N MET A 52 4.28 -2.55 -3.43
CA MET A 52 4.78 -1.66 -4.48
C MET A 52 5.18 -0.30 -3.91
N LEU A 53 4.38 0.29 -3.01
CA LEU A 53 4.73 1.54 -2.34
C LEU A 53 5.99 1.41 -1.50
N PHE A 54 6.16 0.30 -0.77
CA PHE A 54 7.41 0.01 -0.05
C PHE A 54 8.60 0.01 -1.02
N GLY A 55 8.51 -0.74 -2.13
CA GLY A 55 9.60 -0.80 -3.10
C GLY A 55 9.98 0.56 -3.67
N ILE A 56 9.00 1.39 -4.03
CA ILE A 56 9.23 2.74 -4.56
C ILE A 56 9.89 3.64 -3.51
N PHE A 57 9.37 3.69 -2.28
CA PHE A 57 9.91 4.56 -1.24
C PHE A 57 11.25 4.09 -0.70
N SER A 58 11.51 2.78 -0.73
CA SER A 58 12.79 2.19 -0.34
C SER A 58 13.82 2.15 -1.47
N ARG A 59 13.46 2.61 -2.70
CA ARG A 59 14.31 2.58 -3.90
C ARG A 59 14.84 1.18 -4.20
N CYS A 60 13.97 0.17 -4.10
CA CYS A 60 14.29 -1.18 -4.55
C CYS A 60 14.24 -1.25 -6.07
N ASP A 61 15.26 -1.84 -6.70
CA ASP A 61 15.38 -1.96 -8.15
C ASP A 61 14.78 -3.28 -8.68
N SER A 62 14.40 -4.19 -7.79
CA SER A 62 13.76 -5.46 -8.18
C SER A 62 12.74 -5.95 -7.16
N MET A 63 11.81 -6.79 -7.61
CA MET A 63 10.84 -7.45 -6.71
C MET A 63 11.54 -8.34 -5.66
N GLY A 64 12.72 -8.88 -6.00
CA GLY A 64 13.54 -9.63 -5.07
C GLY A 64 14.00 -8.77 -3.90
N GLU A 65 14.51 -7.56 -4.18
CA GLU A 65 14.91 -6.58 -3.17
C GLU A 65 13.73 -6.09 -2.34
N VAL A 66 12.57 -5.88 -2.97
CA VAL A 66 11.33 -5.54 -2.25
C VAL A 66 11.01 -6.61 -1.21
N CYS A 67 10.93 -7.88 -1.62
CA CYS A 67 10.64 -8.98 -0.70
C CYS A 67 11.71 -9.14 0.39
N ASP A 68 12.99 -8.98 0.07
CA ASP A 68 14.07 -9.12 1.05
C ASP A 68 14.07 -7.94 2.05
N GLY A 69 13.82 -6.72 1.57
CA GLY A 69 13.64 -5.53 2.40
C GLY A 69 12.44 -5.63 3.32
N MET A 70 11.31 -6.14 2.83
CA MET A 70 10.12 -6.40 3.64
C MET A 70 10.37 -7.51 4.67
N ARG A 71 11.10 -8.57 4.30
CA ARG A 71 11.53 -9.61 5.25
C ARG A 71 12.41 -9.03 6.35
N ALA A 72 13.28 -8.07 6.03
CA ALA A 72 14.14 -7.40 7.01
C ALA A 72 13.36 -6.52 8.01
N LEU A 73 12.15 -6.04 7.68
CA LEU A 73 11.27 -5.37 8.64
C LEU A 73 10.80 -6.31 9.76
N GLY A 74 10.80 -7.62 9.52
CA GLY A 74 10.43 -8.65 10.50
C GLY A 74 9.06 -8.39 11.14
N GLY A 75 9.00 -8.46 12.47
CA GLY A 75 7.76 -8.25 13.23
C GLY A 75 7.11 -6.88 13.10
N LYS A 76 7.74 -5.91 12.40
CA LYS A 76 7.16 -4.59 12.10
C LYS A 76 6.22 -4.59 10.88
N LEU A 77 6.12 -5.71 10.16
CA LEU A 77 5.18 -5.85 9.03
C LEU A 77 3.72 -5.74 9.47
N ASN A 78 3.42 -6.07 10.72
CA ASN A 78 2.09 -5.91 11.31
C ASN A 78 1.58 -4.46 11.26
N TYR A 79 2.47 -3.47 11.30
CA TYR A 79 2.14 -2.06 11.15
C TYR A 79 1.57 -1.73 9.77
N LEU A 80 1.89 -2.55 8.76
CA LEU A 80 1.39 -2.48 7.40
C LEU A 80 0.20 -3.43 7.15
N GLY A 81 -0.31 -4.10 8.20
CA GLY A 81 -1.40 -5.07 8.08
C GLY A 81 -0.97 -6.42 7.50
N MET A 82 0.33 -6.72 7.49
CA MET A 82 0.87 -7.95 6.90
C MET A 82 1.46 -8.85 8.00
N GLU A 83 1.11 -10.14 7.96
CA GLU A 83 1.67 -11.13 8.89
C GLU A 83 3.10 -11.54 8.51
N SER A 84 3.40 -11.56 7.21
CA SER A 84 4.70 -11.93 6.69
C SER A 84 5.00 -11.23 5.36
N SER A 85 6.29 -11.21 4.99
CA SER A 85 6.71 -10.72 3.69
C SER A 85 6.19 -11.66 2.59
N PRO A 86 5.71 -11.13 1.44
CA PRO A 86 5.31 -11.98 0.33
C PRO A 86 6.49 -12.80 -0.17
N ALA A 87 6.22 -14.01 -0.66
CA ALA A 87 7.20 -14.78 -1.40
C ALA A 87 7.53 -14.10 -2.73
N LYS A 88 8.79 -14.22 -3.18
CA LYS A 88 9.26 -13.60 -4.43
C LYS A 88 8.45 -14.05 -5.65
N SER A 89 8.11 -15.33 -5.71
CA SER A 89 7.24 -15.89 -6.76
C SER A 89 5.85 -15.28 -6.71
N THR A 90 5.19 -15.29 -5.55
CA THR A 90 3.85 -14.73 -5.36
C THR A 90 3.78 -13.24 -5.73
N ALA A 91 4.75 -12.44 -5.29
CA ALA A 91 4.82 -11.02 -5.64
C ALA A 91 5.07 -10.83 -7.15
N GLY A 92 5.92 -11.66 -7.75
CA GLY A 92 6.18 -11.64 -9.19
C GLY A 92 4.97 -12.08 -10.04
N ASP A 93 4.23 -13.09 -9.59
CA ASP A 93 3.03 -13.58 -10.27
C ASP A 93 1.92 -12.54 -10.20
N ALA A 94 1.68 -11.95 -9.03
CA ALA A 94 0.73 -10.84 -8.90
C ALA A 94 1.11 -9.62 -9.75
N LEU A 95 2.40 -9.33 -9.94
CA LEU A 95 2.84 -8.26 -10.83
C LEU A 95 2.56 -8.57 -12.31
N ARG A 96 2.59 -9.84 -12.71
CA ARG A 96 2.36 -10.28 -14.09
C ARG A 96 0.89 -10.49 -14.43
N ASP A 97 0.12 -11.02 -13.48
CA ASP A 97 -1.20 -11.58 -13.74
C ASP A 97 -2.34 -10.70 -13.21
N ARG A 98 -2.08 -9.76 -12.30
CA ARG A 98 -3.09 -8.81 -11.85
C ARG A 98 -3.17 -7.64 -12.82
N ASP A 99 -4.39 -7.42 -13.33
CA ASP A 99 -4.71 -6.29 -14.19
C ASP A 99 -4.36 -4.94 -13.53
N GLU A 100 -3.60 -4.11 -14.25
CA GLU A 100 -3.19 -2.80 -13.77
C GLU A 100 -4.33 -1.79 -13.66
N GLU A 101 -5.48 -2.07 -14.28
CA GLU A 101 -6.64 -1.17 -14.32
C GLU A 101 -7.09 -0.78 -12.91
N LEU A 102 -7.02 -1.69 -11.93
CA LEU A 102 -7.32 -1.38 -10.55
C LEU A 102 -6.47 -0.21 -10.01
N PHE A 103 -5.16 -0.31 -10.16
CA PHE A 103 -4.22 0.68 -9.65
C PHE A 103 -4.32 1.99 -10.44
N ARG A 104 -4.55 1.91 -11.75
CA ARG A 104 -4.81 3.07 -12.62
C ARG A 104 -6.04 3.85 -12.16
N LEU A 105 -7.16 3.16 -11.93
CA LEU A 105 -8.40 3.80 -11.48
C LEU A 105 -8.26 4.35 -10.06
N PHE A 106 -7.53 3.65 -9.20
CA PHE A 106 -7.24 4.15 -7.86
C PHE A 106 -6.40 5.43 -7.90
N TYR A 107 -5.39 5.52 -8.78
CA TYR A 107 -4.62 6.76 -8.99
C TYR A 107 -5.51 7.97 -9.32
N PHE A 108 -6.44 7.81 -10.27
CA PHE A 108 -7.38 8.89 -10.59
C PHE A 108 -8.35 9.19 -9.43
N ALA A 109 -8.76 8.16 -8.69
CA ALA A 109 -9.57 8.34 -7.48
C ALA A 109 -8.82 9.12 -6.39
N LEU A 110 -7.51 8.93 -6.25
CA LEU A 110 -6.64 9.69 -5.35
C LEU A 110 -6.54 11.16 -5.79
N ILE A 111 -6.31 11.43 -7.08
CA ILE A 111 -6.30 12.81 -7.61
C ILE A 111 -7.61 13.51 -7.27
N ALA A 112 -8.75 12.86 -7.54
CA ALA A 112 -10.06 13.42 -7.24
C ALA A 112 -10.26 13.63 -5.73
N HIS A 113 -9.82 12.68 -4.90
CA HIS A 113 -9.93 12.76 -3.43
C HIS A 113 -9.11 13.90 -2.84
N PHE A 114 -7.89 14.10 -3.33
CA PHE A 114 -6.98 15.14 -2.85
C PHE A 114 -7.07 16.45 -3.65
N SER A 115 -7.93 16.53 -4.67
CA SER A 115 -8.10 17.74 -5.49
C SER A 115 -8.30 19.02 -4.65
N PRO A 116 -9.12 19.04 -3.57
CA PRO A 116 -9.26 20.24 -2.75
C PRO A 116 -7.95 20.68 -2.07
N LEU A 117 -7.09 19.73 -1.70
CA LEU A 117 -5.77 19.99 -1.09
C LEU A 117 -4.73 20.42 -2.14
N LEU A 118 -4.79 19.82 -3.32
CA LEU A 118 -3.85 20.09 -4.42
C LEU A 118 -4.16 21.41 -5.14
N SER A 119 -5.45 21.80 -5.19
CA SER A 119 -5.94 22.99 -5.88
C SER A 119 -5.47 24.32 -5.26
N VAL A 120 -5.20 24.36 -3.95
CA VAL A 120 -4.67 25.55 -3.26
C VAL A 120 -3.15 25.72 -3.39
N SER A 121 -2.46 24.82 -4.11
CA SER A 121 -1.01 24.86 -4.29
C SER A 121 -0.55 25.36 -5.68
N ILE A 122 -1.43 26.01 -6.45
CA ILE A 122 -1.12 26.65 -7.75
C ILE A 122 -1.50 28.13 -7.71
#